data_AF-A0A959GZ88-F1
#
_entry.id   AF-A0A959GZ88-F1
#
_cell.length_a   1.000
_cell.length_b   1.000
_cell.length_c   1.000
_cell.angle_alpha   90.00
_cell.angle_beta   90.00
_cell.angle_gamma   90.00
#
_symmetry.space_group_name_H-M   'P 1'
#
loop_
_entity.id
_entity.type
_entity.pdbx_description
1 polymer ?
#
loop_
_entity_poly.entity_id
_entity_poly.type
_entity_poly.pdbx_seq_one_letter_code
_entity_poly.pdbx_strand_id
1 'polypeptide(L)'
;MFPLLLLLTATTLSAQVSVNQDNSAPDPSAMLDVKSSDKGILIPRMNAAQRSGINNPANGLMVFDNTTNSFWYFNGTNWIELTSNTDNQTLNLTGTTLGISNGNSVNLDGVNTDNQTLNLTGNDLSISNGNTITLPLDQVNTLTDADNDTKIEVEQNPDEDIIRFQANGREVAHISSDALSGTIVTGTSTSDISGPPTPGWQSITAPATTQIESIEVLYRTASGQPVKEFRIYEGEGSGGNLLASLGTYTLSNDGWNLITLPAPVNISSGAKYTIWFSTFPGVGFNYGDPYPDGMSSYSSDQDWSFRVHYDSYQDQFVTSSLIIKDAYALPTVDGTNGQILTTDGSGAVSWSTQDLSLSGTNLSISNGNSVDLAGINTDNQTLGLSGTNLSISNGNSIDLSGIDTDTDNQTLGLSGATLSITNGNSVNLAGINTDNQTLSLTGSNLSISNGNTIALPLSQTNTLKDADNDTKILVEASPDEDVIHAYVKNVEGLQLNQNGLFAPGVYNFDGIAPVNGAGVRLMWIPTLAALRVGEVTGTQWNSFNLGHYSSVLGGKNNSIPYGGGYGTIAGGANNTVSGTGGFVGAGESNQATGEYASIIGGLFNVASGHTSFIGTGQY
;
A
#
# COMPACT_ATOMS: atom_id res chain seq x y z
N MET A 1 3.39 14.36 113.33
CA MET A 1 2.25 15.27 113.06
C MET A 1 2.66 16.13 111.86
N PHE A 2 2.09 15.86 110.69
CA PHE A 2 2.49 16.40 109.38
C PHE A 2 2.20 17.90 109.25
N PRO A 3 3.09 18.73 108.67
CA PRO A 3 2.73 20.07 108.21
C PRO A 3 2.12 19.98 106.81
N LEU A 4 0.93 20.56 106.65
CA LEU A 4 0.25 20.71 105.36
C LEU A 4 0.89 21.87 104.59
N LEU A 5 1.73 21.53 103.61
CA LEU A 5 2.32 22.47 102.65
C LEU A 5 1.27 22.87 101.62
N LEU A 6 0.75 24.10 101.71
CA LEU A 6 -0.16 24.68 100.74
C LEU A 6 0.66 25.16 99.52
N LEU A 7 0.62 24.37 98.44
CA LEU A 7 1.29 24.65 97.18
C LEU A 7 0.43 25.62 96.35
N LEU A 8 0.87 26.87 96.22
CA LEU A 8 0.21 27.89 95.42
C LEU A 8 0.63 27.71 93.94
N THR A 9 -0.18 27.03 93.14
CA THR A 9 0.06 26.89 91.69
C THR A 9 -0.41 28.15 90.96
N ALA A 10 0.53 28.89 90.37
CA ALA A 10 0.21 29.98 89.45
C ALA A 10 -0.36 29.39 88.14
N THR A 11 -1.66 29.55 87.91
CA THR A 11 -2.26 29.25 86.61
C THR A 11 -2.07 30.45 85.70
N THR A 12 -1.25 30.31 84.65
CA THR A 12 -1.21 31.25 83.55
C THR A 12 -2.49 31.10 82.73
N LEU A 13 -3.39 32.10 82.79
CA LEU A 13 -4.51 32.20 81.86
C LEU A 13 -3.97 32.66 80.50
N SER A 14 -4.03 31.82 79.48
CA SER A 14 -3.80 32.21 78.10
C SER A 14 -5.11 32.78 77.53
N ALA A 15 -5.14 34.07 77.21
CA ALA A 15 -6.23 34.67 76.46
C ALA A 15 -5.91 34.61 74.96
N GLN A 16 -6.24 33.49 74.31
CA GLN A 16 -6.32 33.43 72.85
C GLN A 16 -7.65 34.06 72.42
N VAL A 17 -7.63 34.88 71.37
CA VAL A 17 -8.84 35.55 70.86
C VAL A 17 -9.38 34.76 69.67
N SER A 18 -10.49 34.06 69.88
CA SER A 18 -11.33 33.60 68.78
C SER A 18 -12.47 34.59 68.52
N VAL A 19 -12.78 34.82 67.25
CA VAL A 19 -13.96 35.56 66.81
C VAL A 19 -14.77 34.63 65.91
N ASN A 20 -15.76 33.98 66.52
CA ASN A 20 -16.64 33.03 65.86
C ASN A 20 -18.06 33.09 66.44
N GLN A 21 -19.02 32.40 65.80
CA GLN A 21 -20.42 32.36 66.20
C GLN A 21 -20.80 31.03 66.89
N ASP A 22 -19.89 30.04 66.88
CA ASP A 22 -20.13 28.66 67.32
C ASP A 22 -19.42 28.32 68.66
N ASN A 23 -18.72 29.28 69.26
CA ASN A 23 -17.90 29.13 70.47
C ASN A 23 -16.83 28.04 70.35
N SER A 24 -16.38 27.71 69.14
CA SER A 24 -15.25 26.81 68.97
C SER A 24 -13.98 27.39 69.60
N ALA A 25 -13.16 26.50 70.17
CA ALA A 25 -11.86 26.89 70.72
C ALA A 25 -10.97 27.41 69.57
N PRO A 26 -10.19 28.49 69.78
CA PRO A 26 -9.20 28.94 68.80
C PRO A 26 -8.18 27.83 68.54
N ASP A 27 -7.67 27.76 67.31
CA ASP A 27 -6.55 26.88 67.01
C ASP A 27 -5.34 27.16 67.94
N PRO A 28 -4.69 26.15 68.53
CA PRO A 28 -3.59 26.35 69.47
C PRO A 28 -2.41 27.15 68.90
N SER A 29 -2.25 27.18 67.56
CA SER A 29 -1.20 27.92 66.86
C SER A 29 -1.58 29.35 66.49
N ALA A 30 -2.85 29.74 66.64
CA ALA A 30 -3.35 31.05 66.24
C ALA A 30 -3.35 32.05 67.40
N MET A 31 -2.79 33.24 67.16
CA MET A 31 -2.94 34.40 68.07
C MET A 31 -4.28 35.12 67.87
N LEU A 32 -4.85 35.03 66.66
CA LEU A 32 -6.19 35.48 66.29
C LEU A 32 -6.79 34.45 65.34
N ASP A 33 -7.90 33.85 65.75
CA ASP A 33 -8.66 32.88 64.94
C ASP A 33 -10.04 33.47 64.60
N VAL A 34 -10.34 33.63 63.31
CA VAL A 34 -11.61 34.20 62.84
C VAL A 34 -12.32 33.15 61.98
N LYS A 35 -13.45 32.65 62.49
CA LYS A 35 -14.24 31.61 61.82
C LYS A 35 -15.66 32.12 61.56
N SER A 36 -15.99 32.31 60.28
CA SER A 36 -17.35 32.62 59.81
C SER A 36 -17.55 32.00 58.43
N SER A 37 -18.77 31.59 58.10
CA SER A 37 -19.13 31.09 56.77
C SER A 37 -19.63 32.19 55.82
N ASP A 38 -19.88 33.39 56.35
CA ASP A 38 -20.56 34.50 55.66
C ASP A 38 -19.92 35.89 55.92
N LYS A 39 -18.85 35.95 56.73
CA LYS A 39 -18.14 37.19 57.10
C LYS A 39 -16.62 36.98 56.97
N GLY A 40 -15.88 38.05 56.72
CA GLY A 40 -14.43 38.03 56.62
C GLY A 40 -13.77 39.13 57.45
N ILE A 41 -12.44 39.19 57.40
CA ILE A 41 -11.67 40.26 58.06
C ILE A 41 -11.53 41.43 57.09
N LEU A 42 -11.97 42.63 57.50
CA LEU A 42 -11.64 43.87 56.80
C LEU A 42 -10.32 44.43 57.32
N ILE A 43 -9.27 44.25 56.52
CA ILE A 43 -7.94 44.85 56.73
C ILE A 43 -8.01 46.36 56.43
N PRO A 44 -7.19 47.23 57.06
CA PRO A 44 -7.21 48.67 56.80
C PRO A 44 -7.18 49.01 55.31
N ARG A 45 -8.18 49.80 54.88
CA ARG A 45 -8.35 50.25 53.49
C ARG A 45 -7.92 51.70 53.35
N MET A 46 -7.07 51.97 52.38
CA MET A 46 -6.52 53.32 52.15
C MET A 46 -6.11 53.47 50.69
N ASN A 47 -5.82 54.69 50.23
CA ASN A 47 -5.27 54.90 48.88
C ASN A 47 -3.74 54.79 48.86
N ALA A 48 -3.13 54.77 47.67
CA ALA A 48 -1.68 54.58 47.51
C ALA A 48 -0.83 55.65 48.22
N ALA A 49 -1.30 56.91 48.27
CA ALA A 49 -0.60 57.99 48.95
C ALA A 49 -0.64 57.79 50.48
N GLN A 50 -1.79 57.35 51.02
CA GLN A 50 -1.94 57.04 52.44
C GLN A 50 -1.11 55.83 52.86
N ARG A 51 -1.07 54.76 52.06
CA ARG A 51 -0.21 53.58 52.30
C ARG A 51 1.27 53.96 52.31
N SER A 52 1.71 54.73 51.32
CA SER A 52 3.10 55.19 51.23
C SER A 52 3.47 56.19 52.33
N GLY A 53 2.47 56.90 52.88
CA GLY A 53 2.63 57.86 53.96
C GLY A 53 2.62 57.25 55.38
N ILE A 54 2.51 55.92 55.53
CA ILE A 54 2.66 55.28 56.84
C ILE A 54 4.11 55.40 57.30
N ASN A 55 4.33 56.10 58.40
CA ASN A 55 5.66 56.24 59.00
C ASN A 55 6.06 54.94 59.72
N ASN A 56 7.26 54.42 59.41
CA ASN A 56 7.84 53.20 60.01
C ASN A 56 6.88 51.98 60.03
N PRO A 57 6.38 51.52 58.88
CA PRO A 57 5.49 50.36 58.83
C PRO A 57 6.20 49.10 59.33
N ALA A 58 5.47 48.26 60.08
CA ALA A 58 5.99 47.00 60.57
C ALA A 58 6.17 45.99 59.42
N ASN A 59 7.20 45.13 59.50
CA ASN A 59 7.33 44.00 58.58
C ASN A 59 6.11 43.08 58.71
N GLY A 60 5.50 42.72 57.58
CA GLY A 60 4.26 41.96 57.50
C GLY A 60 2.99 42.80 57.66
N LEU A 61 3.07 44.13 57.80
CA LEU A 61 1.88 44.99 57.84
C LEU A 61 1.12 44.86 56.51
N MET A 62 -0.13 44.42 56.59
CA MET A 62 -0.99 44.22 55.43
C MET A 62 -2.06 45.31 55.35
N VAL A 63 -2.30 45.82 54.14
CA VAL A 63 -3.35 46.80 53.84
C VAL A 63 -4.04 46.45 52.53
N PHE A 64 -5.25 46.97 52.34
CA PHE A 64 -5.89 46.95 51.03
C PHE A 64 -5.82 48.36 50.42
N ASP A 65 -5.19 48.46 49.24
CA ASP A 65 -5.00 49.73 48.54
C ASP A 65 -6.16 49.96 47.56
N ASN A 66 -7.00 50.96 47.85
CA ASN A 66 -8.17 51.32 47.04
C ASN A 66 -7.78 52.00 45.71
N THR A 67 -6.52 52.40 45.52
CA THR A 67 -6.06 52.95 44.23
C THR A 67 -5.74 51.84 43.25
N THR A 68 -5.11 50.75 43.71
CA THR A 68 -4.77 49.58 42.88
C THR A 68 -5.83 48.48 42.95
N ASN A 69 -6.77 48.57 43.90
CA ASN A 69 -7.77 47.55 44.23
C ASN A 69 -7.15 46.18 44.54
N SER A 70 -6.06 46.18 45.29
CA SER A 70 -5.29 44.97 45.60
C SER A 70 -4.76 44.97 47.04
N PHE A 71 -4.41 43.77 47.53
CA PHE A 71 -3.74 43.62 48.81
C PHE A 71 -2.25 43.92 48.67
N TRP A 72 -1.72 44.63 49.67
CA TRP A 72 -0.30 44.93 49.78
C TRP A 72 0.20 44.58 51.17
N TYR A 73 1.44 44.11 51.26
CA TYR A 73 2.14 43.96 52.54
C TYR A 73 3.50 44.67 52.51
N PHE A 74 3.96 45.14 53.67
CA PHE A 74 5.30 45.71 53.79
C PHE A 74 6.31 44.62 54.14
N ASN A 75 7.35 44.43 53.32
CA ASN A 75 8.35 43.37 53.52
C ASN A 75 9.52 43.78 54.44
N GLY A 76 9.38 44.91 55.15
CA GLY A 76 10.42 45.51 55.96
C GLY A 76 11.23 46.61 55.26
N THR A 77 11.16 46.70 53.92
CA THR A 77 11.82 47.77 53.15
C THR A 77 10.88 48.45 52.16
N ASN A 78 10.11 47.67 51.42
CA ASN A 78 9.19 48.15 50.39
C ASN A 78 7.79 47.56 50.61
N TRP A 79 6.80 48.25 50.07
CA TRP A 79 5.48 47.67 49.90
C TRP A 79 5.47 46.74 48.68
N ILE A 80 4.94 45.53 48.86
CA ILE A 80 4.81 44.49 47.83
C ILE A 80 3.33 44.23 47.56
N GLU A 81 2.96 44.22 46.29
CA GLU A 81 1.61 43.87 45.84
C GLU A 81 1.44 42.36 45.79
N LEU A 82 0.30 41.87 46.26
CA LEU A 82 -0.11 40.48 46.12
C LEU A 82 -1.03 40.34 44.90
N THR A 83 -0.45 40.14 43.72
CA THR A 83 -1.20 39.84 42.50
C THR A 83 -1.33 38.33 42.28
N SER A 84 -2.42 37.91 41.64
CA SER A 84 -2.53 36.56 41.06
C SER A 84 -1.60 36.48 39.85
N ASN A 85 -0.71 35.47 39.82
CA ASN A 85 0.20 35.23 38.70
C ASN A 85 -0.58 35.12 37.37
N THR A 86 -0.41 36.10 36.47
CA THR A 86 -0.87 36.07 35.08
C THR A 86 0.31 36.02 34.12
N ASP A 87 1.25 35.09 34.33
CA ASP A 87 2.33 34.86 33.38
C ASP A 87 1.76 34.26 32.07
N ASN A 88 1.40 35.12 31.14
CA ASN A 88 1.14 34.72 29.75
C ASN A 88 2.49 34.40 29.10
N GLN A 89 2.89 33.14 29.18
CA GLN A 89 4.09 32.65 28.51
C GLN A 89 3.86 32.61 27.00
N THR A 90 4.67 33.32 26.25
CA THR A 90 4.63 33.29 24.79
C THR A 90 5.57 32.20 24.29
N LEU A 91 5.04 31.26 23.50
CA LEU A 91 5.81 30.23 22.83
C LEU A 91 6.27 30.76 21.46
N ASN A 92 7.56 30.64 21.17
CA ASN A 92 8.13 31.02 19.89
C ASN A 92 8.97 29.88 19.31
N LEU A 93 8.81 29.59 18.03
CA LEU A 93 9.57 28.56 17.32
C LEU A 93 10.60 29.22 16.40
N THR A 94 11.88 28.92 16.63
CA THR A 94 12.98 29.37 15.75
C THR A 94 13.77 28.16 15.27
N GLY A 95 13.64 27.84 13.98
CA GLY A 95 14.14 26.59 13.42
C GLY A 95 13.47 25.39 14.10
N THR A 96 14.27 24.49 14.65
CA THR A 96 13.84 23.30 15.40
C THR A 96 13.77 23.50 16.91
N THR A 97 13.99 24.72 17.41
CA THR A 97 13.96 24.98 18.86
C THR A 97 12.70 25.76 19.25
N LEU A 98 11.89 25.18 20.13
CA LEU A 98 10.76 25.85 20.76
C LEU A 98 11.24 26.59 22.01
N GLY A 99 11.16 27.92 21.99
CA GLY A 99 11.49 28.80 23.11
C GLY A 99 10.25 29.20 23.91
N ILE A 100 10.38 29.18 25.23
CA ILE A 100 9.37 29.67 26.19
C ILE A 100 9.88 31.01 26.71
N SER A 101 9.09 32.08 26.61
CA SER A 101 9.49 33.40 27.13
C SER A 101 9.82 33.32 28.63
N ASN A 102 11.02 33.75 29.02
CA ASN A 102 11.57 33.66 30.38
C ASN A 102 11.75 32.22 30.93
N GLY A 103 11.75 31.19 30.06
CA GLY A 103 11.96 29.79 30.40
C GLY A 103 13.11 29.13 29.60
N ASN A 104 13.26 27.82 29.79
CA ASN A 104 14.22 27.01 29.00
C ASN A 104 13.72 26.79 27.57
N SER A 105 14.62 26.43 26.66
CA SER A 105 14.28 26.00 25.31
C SER A 105 14.25 24.48 25.18
N VAL A 106 13.39 23.98 24.30
CA VAL A 106 13.30 22.56 23.95
C VAL A 106 13.83 22.38 22.52
N ASN A 107 14.87 21.57 22.33
CA ASN A 107 15.38 21.21 21.02
C ASN A 107 14.52 20.08 20.40
N LEU A 108 13.97 20.32 19.21
CA LEU A 108 13.16 19.38 18.44
C LEU A 108 13.94 18.77 17.25
N ASP A 109 15.25 18.97 17.17
CA ASP A 109 16.10 18.29 16.19
C ASP A 109 15.92 16.76 16.32
N GLY A 110 15.56 16.11 15.22
CA GLY A 110 15.33 14.66 15.16
C GLY A 110 13.88 14.22 15.38
N VAL A 111 12.95 15.15 15.68
CA VAL A 111 11.53 14.81 15.90
C VAL A 111 10.75 14.65 14.58
N ASN A 112 11.32 15.06 13.44
CA ASN A 112 10.70 14.89 12.11
C ASN A 112 11.73 14.45 11.04
N THR A 113 12.25 13.24 11.17
CA THR A 113 13.19 12.63 10.20
C THR A 113 12.52 11.59 9.30
N ASP A 114 11.19 11.57 9.22
CA ASP A 114 10.50 10.68 8.30
C ASP A 114 10.73 11.18 6.87
N ASN A 115 11.59 10.51 6.13
CA ASN A 115 11.58 10.64 4.67
C ASN A 115 10.24 10.10 4.19
N GLN A 116 9.27 11.00 4.03
CA GLN A 116 7.96 10.69 3.47
C GLN A 116 8.16 10.36 2.00
N THR A 117 8.13 9.07 1.70
CA THR A 117 8.21 8.61 0.30
C THR A 117 6.82 8.71 -0.28
N LEU A 118 6.64 9.60 -1.26
CA LEU A 118 5.45 9.62 -2.10
C LEU A 118 5.54 8.46 -3.08
N ASN A 119 4.58 7.55 -3.04
CA ASN A 119 4.48 6.45 -3.98
C ASN A 119 3.14 6.50 -4.71
N LEU A 120 3.20 6.49 -6.04
CA LEU A 120 2.03 6.46 -6.91
C LEU A 120 1.89 5.07 -7.51
N THR A 121 0.81 4.37 -7.15
CA THR A 121 0.46 3.06 -7.72
C THR A 121 -0.96 3.12 -8.26
N GLY A 122 -1.09 3.13 -9.59
CA GLY A 122 -2.37 3.44 -10.23
C GLY A 122 -2.77 4.91 -9.97
N ASN A 123 -4.00 5.12 -9.51
CA ASN A 123 -4.54 6.45 -9.16
C ASN A 123 -4.41 6.77 -7.66
N ASP A 124 -3.84 5.86 -6.87
CA ASP A 124 -3.67 6.06 -5.44
C ASP A 124 -2.29 6.66 -5.18
N LEU A 125 -2.30 7.91 -4.71
CA LEU A 125 -1.11 8.54 -4.14
C LEU A 125 -1.05 8.18 -2.66
N SER A 126 -0.02 7.43 -2.29
CA SER A 126 0.23 7.01 -0.91
C SER A 126 1.47 7.72 -0.37
N ILE A 127 1.40 8.11 0.90
CA ILE A 127 2.55 8.61 1.67
C ILE A 127 2.89 7.50 2.66
N SER A 128 4.16 7.09 2.71
CA SER A 128 4.63 6.08 3.66
C SER A 128 4.22 6.47 5.10
N ASN A 129 3.37 5.65 5.74
CA ASN A 129 2.79 5.84 7.08
C ASN A 129 1.67 6.90 7.25
N GLY A 130 1.03 7.35 6.17
CA GLY A 130 -0.11 8.28 6.21
C GLY A 130 -1.31 7.85 5.35
N ASN A 131 -2.44 8.55 5.53
CA ASN A 131 -3.71 8.36 4.80
C ASN A 131 -3.51 8.24 3.28
N THR A 132 -4.24 7.32 2.64
CA THR A 132 -4.34 7.24 1.19
C THR A 132 -5.24 8.36 0.66
N ILE A 133 -4.75 9.11 -0.33
CA ILE A 133 -5.57 10.02 -1.13
C ILE A 133 -5.82 9.31 -2.46
N THR A 134 -7.04 8.81 -2.65
CA THR A 134 -7.49 8.38 -3.98
C THR A 134 -7.67 9.65 -4.79
N LEU A 135 -6.83 9.83 -5.81
CA LEU A 135 -6.96 10.96 -6.73
C LEU A 135 -8.33 10.84 -7.42
N PRO A 136 -9.08 11.94 -7.61
CA PRO A 136 -10.35 11.88 -8.33
C PRO A 136 -10.13 11.15 -9.65
N LEU A 137 -10.95 10.13 -9.95
CA LEU A 137 -11.12 9.68 -11.32
C LEU A 137 -11.86 10.80 -12.05
N ASP A 138 -11.16 11.89 -12.34
CA ASP A 138 -11.48 12.66 -13.51
C ASP A 138 -11.04 11.76 -14.66
N GLN A 139 -11.99 10.94 -15.13
CA GLN A 139 -11.95 10.34 -16.46
C GLN A 139 -11.91 11.50 -17.45
N VAL A 140 -10.76 12.13 -17.56
CA VAL A 140 -10.42 12.89 -18.74
C VAL A 140 -10.02 11.84 -19.75
N ASN A 141 -11.06 11.19 -20.26
CA ASN A 141 -11.11 10.52 -21.54
C ASN A 141 -10.91 11.56 -22.65
N THR A 142 -9.95 12.48 -22.48
CA THR A 142 -9.61 13.49 -23.46
C THR A 142 -8.11 13.56 -23.67
N LEU A 143 -7.69 13.23 -24.88
CA LEU A 143 -6.35 13.55 -25.37
C LEU A 143 -6.42 14.97 -25.90
N THR A 144 -5.84 15.93 -25.19
CA THR A 144 -5.79 17.35 -25.59
C THR A 144 -4.36 17.77 -25.92
N ASP A 145 -4.21 18.74 -26.82
CA ASP A 145 -2.96 19.46 -27.02
C ASP A 145 -2.76 20.58 -25.99
N ALA A 146 -1.65 21.33 -26.12
CA ALA A 146 -1.20 22.27 -25.09
C ALA A 146 -2.13 23.49 -24.90
N ASP A 147 -2.89 23.87 -25.92
CA ASP A 147 -3.85 24.98 -25.88
C ASP A 147 -5.32 24.51 -25.85
N ASN A 148 -5.53 23.19 -25.78
CA ASN A 148 -6.82 22.50 -25.67
C ASN A 148 -7.77 22.74 -26.86
N ASP A 149 -7.26 23.20 -28.01
CA ASP A 149 -8.08 23.43 -29.19
C ASP A 149 -8.18 22.21 -30.10
N THR A 150 -7.25 21.26 -29.96
CA THR A 150 -7.26 19.97 -30.62
C THR A 150 -7.37 18.87 -29.58
N LYS A 151 -8.52 18.19 -29.57
CA LYS A 151 -8.79 17.15 -28.57
C LYS A 151 -9.66 16.01 -29.08
N ILE A 152 -9.44 14.83 -28.54
CA ILE A 152 -10.35 13.70 -28.64
C ILE A 152 -11.14 13.65 -27.34
N GLU A 153 -12.45 13.44 -27.38
CA GLU A 153 -13.27 13.30 -26.18
C GLU A 153 -14.12 12.04 -26.27
N VAL A 154 -14.11 11.22 -25.22
CA VAL A 154 -15.03 10.10 -25.08
C VAL A 154 -16.12 10.53 -24.09
N GLU A 155 -17.35 10.72 -24.59
CA GLU A 155 -18.58 11.07 -23.85
C GLU A 155 -18.59 12.48 -23.19
N GLN A 156 -19.41 13.40 -23.72
CA GLN A 156 -19.67 14.68 -23.02
C GLN A 156 -20.80 14.56 -21.99
N ASN A 157 -21.68 13.57 -22.14
CA ASN A 157 -22.73 13.22 -21.18
C ASN A 157 -22.69 11.70 -20.92
N PRO A 158 -23.07 11.22 -19.71
CA PRO A 158 -22.91 9.82 -19.28
C PRO A 158 -23.57 8.74 -20.16
N ASP A 159 -24.48 9.12 -21.06
CA ASP A 159 -25.28 8.19 -21.86
C ASP A 159 -25.10 8.43 -23.38
N GLU A 160 -24.13 9.27 -23.77
CA GLU A 160 -24.04 9.75 -25.15
C GLU A 160 -23.32 8.78 -26.09
N ASP A 161 -22.57 7.79 -25.58
CA ASP A 161 -21.84 6.75 -26.35
C ASP A 161 -21.15 7.29 -27.62
N ILE A 162 -20.57 8.50 -27.54
CA ILE A 162 -19.95 9.21 -28.67
C ILE A 162 -18.49 9.54 -28.39
N ILE A 163 -17.63 9.22 -29.36
CA ILE A 163 -16.23 9.68 -29.42
C ILE A 163 -16.13 10.86 -30.39
N ARG A 164 -15.62 12.01 -29.93
CA ARG A 164 -15.47 13.24 -30.74
C ARG A 164 -14.01 13.52 -31.05
N PHE A 165 -13.76 14.07 -32.23
CA PHE A 165 -12.51 14.65 -32.66
C PHE A 165 -12.74 16.15 -32.87
N GLN A 166 -12.03 16.98 -32.11
CA GLN A 166 -12.06 18.43 -32.23
C GLN A 166 -10.73 18.96 -32.77
N ALA A 167 -10.78 20.00 -33.59
CA ALA A 167 -9.61 20.74 -34.06
C ALA A 167 -9.97 22.24 -34.15
N ASN A 168 -9.05 23.12 -33.74
CA ASN A 168 -9.27 24.58 -33.66
C ASN A 168 -10.56 24.95 -32.87
N GLY A 169 -10.90 24.18 -31.83
CA GLY A 169 -12.08 24.40 -30.99
C GLY A 169 -13.42 24.03 -31.63
N ARG A 170 -13.44 23.26 -32.73
CA ARG A 170 -14.65 22.75 -33.39
C ARG A 170 -14.62 21.24 -33.55
N GLU A 171 -15.75 20.56 -33.34
CA GLU A 171 -15.92 19.14 -33.68
C GLU A 171 -15.81 18.93 -35.21
N VAL A 172 -14.81 18.16 -35.64
CA VAL A 172 -14.54 17.85 -37.05
C VAL A 172 -14.98 16.43 -37.45
N ALA A 173 -15.07 15.53 -36.48
CA ALA A 173 -15.64 14.19 -36.65
C ALA A 173 -16.15 13.63 -35.31
N HIS A 174 -17.09 12.69 -35.37
CA HIS A 174 -17.47 11.87 -34.23
C HIS A 174 -17.85 10.44 -34.65
N ILE A 175 -17.70 9.50 -33.73
CA ILE A 175 -18.14 8.11 -33.85
C ILE A 175 -19.25 7.89 -32.83
N SER A 176 -20.41 7.43 -33.29
CA SER A 176 -21.51 6.95 -32.45
C SER A 176 -21.77 5.46 -32.71
N SER A 177 -22.68 4.85 -31.95
CA SER A 177 -23.12 3.46 -32.12
C SER A 177 -23.48 3.07 -33.55
N ASP A 178 -24.03 4.02 -34.32
CA ASP A 178 -24.68 3.75 -35.60
C ASP A 178 -24.08 4.54 -36.78
N ALA A 179 -23.12 5.44 -36.54
CA ALA A 179 -22.52 6.26 -37.58
C ALA A 179 -21.11 6.75 -37.24
N LEU A 180 -20.25 6.81 -38.26
CA LEU A 180 -19.12 7.73 -38.29
C LEU A 180 -19.57 9.00 -39.03
N SER A 181 -19.58 10.14 -38.35
CA SER A 181 -19.94 11.44 -38.91
C SER A 181 -18.73 12.35 -38.97
N GLY A 182 -18.63 13.17 -40.02
CA GLY A 182 -17.49 14.04 -40.27
C GLY A 182 -16.45 13.44 -41.21
N THR A 183 -15.52 14.27 -41.69
CA THR A 183 -14.48 13.86 -42.62
C THR A 183 -13.22 13.55 -41.83
N ILE A 184 -13.00 12.26 -41.53
CA ILE A 184 -11.65 11.81 -41.17
C ILE A 184 -10.85 11.85 -42.47
N VAL A 185 -10.05 12.90 -42.65
CA VAL A 185 -9.05 12.96 -43.71
C VAL A 185 -7.96 11.95 -43.34
N THR A 186 -8.20 10.66 -43.58
CA THR A 186 -7.13 9.69 -43.71
C THR A 186 -6.29 10.21 -44.87
N GLY A 187 -5.04 10.58 -44.64
CA GLY A 187 -4.19 11.22 -45.64
C GLY A 187 -4.02 10.35 -46.88
N THR A 188 -4.96 10.44 -47.81
CA THR A 188 -4.96 10.13 -49.25
C THR A 188 -6.25 10.69 -49.89
N SER A 189 -6.73 11.87 -49.48
CA SER A 189 -7.86 12.51 -50.15
C SER A 189 -7.44 12.94 -51.56
N THR A 190 -7.82 12.13 -52.56
CA THR A 190 -7.73 12.43 -53.99
C THR A 190 -9.07 12.94 -54.53
N SER A 191 -9.81 13.72 -53.75
CA SER A 191 -11.08 14.30 -54.21
C SER A 191 -10.91 15.78 -54.51
N ASP A 192 -10.13 16.09 -55.55
CA ASP A 192 -10.37 17.28 -56.37
C ASP A 192 -11.17 16.83 -57.60
N ILE A 193 -12.47 17.07 -57.52
CA ILE A 193 -13.45 16.78 -58.54
C ILE A 193 -13.43 17.93 -59.55
N SER A 194 -12.55 17.83 -60.54
CA SER A 194 -12.87 18.26 -61.90
C SER A 194 -12.41 17.15 -62.85
N GLY A 195 -13.29 16.17 -63.08
CA GLY A 195 -13.03 15.14 -64.08
C GLY A 195 -12.77 15.79 -65.45
N PRO A 196 -11.85 15.27 -66.27
CA PRO A 196 -11.63 15.78 -67.62
C PRO A 196 -12.92 15.65 -68.44
N PRO A 197 -13.13 16.48 -69.47
CA PRO A 197 -14.24 16.29 -70.38
C PRO A 197 -14.22 14.86 -70.92
N THR A 198 -15.34 14.14 -70.85
CA THR A 198 -15.54 12.94 -71.66
C THR A 198 -15.84 13.42 -73.08
N PRO A 199 -14.88 13.37 -74.01
CA PRO A 199 -13.77 12.39 -74.13
C PRO A 199 -12.34 12.93 -73.89
N GLY A 200 -11.40 12.05 -73.52
CA GLY A 200 -10.01 12.39 -73.15
C GLY A 200 -8.99 12.16 -74.27
N TRP A 201 -7.81 12.79 -74.16
CA TRP A 201 -6.75 12.70 -75.15
C TRP A 201 -5.32 12.94 -74.60
N GLN A 202 -4.31 12.45 -75.32
CA GLN A 202 -2.88 12.75 -75.14
C GLN A 202 -2.23 13.05 -76.49
N SER A 203 -1.45 14.11 -76.55
CA SER A 203 -0.61 14.48 -77.68
C SER A 203 0.84 14.05 -77.45
N ILE A 204 1.50 13.59 -78.50
CA ILE A 204 2.91 13.22 -78.52
C ILE A 204 3.63 13.95 -79.64
N THR A 205 4.90 14.27 -79.43
CA THR A 205 5.79 14.74 -80.50
C THR A 205 6.45 13.55 -81.18
N ALA A 206 6.28 13.42 -82.49
CA ALA A 206 6.85 12.32 -83.25
C ALA A 206 8.39 12.33 -83.18
N PRO A 207 9.04 11.25 -82.71
CA PRO A 207 10.49 11.21 -82.56
C PRO A 207 11.23 11.09 -83.89
N ALA A 208 10.55 10.62 -84.95
CA ALA A 208 11.10 10.45 -86.29
C ALA A 208 9.99 10.50 -87.33
N THR A 209 10.36 10.67 -88.61
CA THR A 209 9.45 10.51 -89.74
C THR A 209 9.29 9.02 -90.03
N THR A 210 8.16 8.43 -89.64
CA THR A 210 7.89 6.99 -89.70
C THR A 210 6.37 6.74 -89.71
N GLN A 211 5.93 5.51 -89.46
CA GLN A 211 4.53 5.15 -89.30
C GLN A 211 4.25 4.64 -87.89
N ILE A 212 3.11 5.05 -87.32
CA ILE A 212 2.54 4.41 -86.13
C ILE A 212 1.82 3.14 -86.59
N GLU A 213 2.18 1.98 -86.03
CA GLU A 213 1.56 0.70 -86.38
C GLU A 213 0.63 0.16 -85.30
N SER A 214 0.94 0.46 -84.04
CA SER A 214 0.12 0.06 -82.90
C SER A 214 0.31 1.00 -81.72
N ILE A 215 -0.69 1.03 -80.84
CA ILE A 215 -0.61 1.69 -79.54
C ILE A 215 -0.90 0.66 -78.45
N GLU A 216 -0.24 0.75 -77.30
CA GLU A 216 -0.62 0.02 -76.10
C GLU A 216 -1.19 1.00 -75.08
N VAL A 217 -2.24 0.56 -74.37
CA VAL A 217 -2.91 1.33 -73.32
C VAL A 217 -2.83 0.56 -72.03
N LEU A 218 -2.33 1.18 -70.97
CA LEU A 218 -2.38 0.57 -69.64
C LEU A 218 -3.82 0.64 -69.12
N TYR A 219 -4.42 -0.51 -68.86
CA TYR A 219 -5.69 -0.64 -68.16
C TYR A 219 -5.44 -0.97 -66.69
N ARG A 220 -6.09 -0.26 -65.76
CA ARG A 220 -6.03 -0.54 -64.32
C ARG A 220 -7.43 -0.91 -63.82
N THR A 221 -7.52 -2.06 -63.17
CA THR A 221 -8.77 -2.72 -62.78
C THR A 221 -9.50 -1.93 -61.70
N ALA A 222 -10.48 -1.12 -62.08
CA ALA A 222 -11.31 -0.39 -61.13
C ALA A 222 -12.83 -0.46 -61.42
N SER A 223 -13.30 -0.95 -62.57
CA SER A 223 -14.75 -0.94 -62.86
C SER A 223 -15.24 -1.83 -64.02
N GLY A 224 -14.65 -3.03 -64.22
CA GLY A 224 -15.06 -3.97 -65.30
C GLY A 224 -14.56 -3.58 -66.70
N GLN A 225 -14.64 -4.51 -67.67
CA GLN A 225 -14.03 -4.39 -69.01
C GLN A 225 -14.69 -3.27 -69.85
N PRO A 226 -14.08 -2.08 -69.99
CA PRO A 226 -14.72 -0.99 -70.70
C PRO A 226 -14.49 -1.12 -72.20
N VAL A 227 -15.54 -0.82 -72.98
CA VAL A 227 -15.43 -0.65 -74.43
C VAL A 227 -15.08 0.81 -74.71
N LYS A 228 -13.93 1.06 -75.34
CA LYS A 228 -13.42 2.40 -75.66
C LYS A 228 -13.27 2.57 -77.17
N GLU A 229 -13.60 3.74 -77.69
CA GLU A 229 -13.25 4.09 -79.08
C GLU A 229 -11.92 4.85 -79.06
N PHE A 230 -11.02 4.56 -80.01
CA PHE A 230 -9.74 5.25 -80.16
C PHE A 230 -9.61 5.93 -81.53
N ARG A 231 -9.05 7.14 -81.54
CA ARG A 231 -8.82 7.95 -82.74
C ARG A 231 -7.47 8.64 -82.69
N ILE A 232 -6.90 8.94 -83.85
CA ILE A 232 -5.64 9.67 -83.99
C ILE A 232 -5.88 10.92 -84.83
N TYR A 233 -5.49 12.07 -84.31
CA TYR A 233 -5.58 13.38 -84.96
C TYR A 233 -4.20 13.97 -85.22
N GLU A 234 -4.07 14.80 -86.25
CA GLU A 234 -2.89 15.68 -86.38
C GLU A 234 -2.97 16.85 -85.38
N GLY A 235 -1.81 17.33 -84.92
CA GLY A 235 -1.72 18.45 -83.98
C GLY A 235 -1.99 18.05 -82.53
N GLU A 236 -2.02 19.08 -81.68
CA GLU A 236 -2.33 18.96 -80.24
C GLU A 236 -3.85 19.04 -80.01
N GLY A 237 -4.39 18.15 -79.17
CA GLY A 237 -5.83 17.99 -78.97
C GLY A 237 -6.59 17.38 -80.16
N SER A 238 -7.92 17.34 -80.07
CA SER A 238 -8.80 16.73 -81.10
C SER A 238 -9.29 17.73 -82.16
N GLY A 239 -8.61 18.87 -82.33
CA GLY A 239 -9.02 19.96 -83.22
C GLY A 239 -8.49 19.88 -84.65
N GLY A 240 -7.46 19.07 -84.90
CA GLY A 240 -6.88 18.86 -86.24
C GLY A 240 -7.63 17.82 -87.10
N ASN A 241 -7.11 17.53 -88.29
CA ASN A 241 -7.66 16.48 -89.14
C ASN A 241 -7.55 15.09 -88.48
N LEU A 242 -8.62 14.29 -88.63
CA LEU A 242 -8.64 12.88 -88.21
C LEU A 242 -7.79 12.04 -89.17
N LEU A 243 -6.73 11.43 -88.65
CA LEU A 243 -5.81 10.59 -89.42
C LEU A 243 -6.22 9.12 -89.40
N ALA A 244 -6.75 8.64 -88.27
CA ALA A 244 -7.28 7.28 -88.14
C ALA A 244 -8.39 7.18 -87.09
N SER A 245 -9.40 6.37 -87.38
CA SER A 245 -10.37 5.88 -86.40
C SER A 245 -10.20 4.37 -86.27
N LEU A 246 -9.89 3.91 -85.06
CA LEU A 246 -9.55 2.50 -84.83
C LEU A 246 -10.81 1.69 -84.46
N GLY A 247 -11.94 2.32 -84.21
CA GLY A 247 -13.17 1.67 -83.76
C GLY A 247 -13.17 1.37 -82.25
N THR A 248 -14.08 0.49 -81.80
CA THR A 248 -14.25 0.17 -80.37
C THR A 248 -13.45 -1.06 -79.95
N TYR A 249 -12.70 -0.93 -78.85
CA TYR A 249 -11.89 -1.98 -78.24
C TYR A 249 -12.32 -2.25 -76.81
N THR A 250 -12.45 -3.52 -76.46
CA THR A 250 -12.64 -3.96 -75.08
C THR A 250 -11.27 -4.11 -74.43
N LEU A 251 -10.94 -3.23 -73.48
CA LEU A 251 -9.75 -3.40 -72.64
C LEU A 251 -10.08 -4.53 -71.67
N SER A 252 -9.36 -5.66 -71.74
CA SER A 252 -9.80 -6.93 -71.14
C SER A 252 -8.92 -7.45 -70.00
N ASN A 253 -7.69 -6.95 -69.84
CA ASN A 253 -6.76 -7.41 -68.82
C ASN A 253 -6.11 -6.23 -68.08
N ASP A 254 -5.91 -6.38 -66.76
CA ASP A 254 -5.06 -5.46 -65.98
C ASP A 254 -3.65 -5.46 -66.56
N GLY A 255 -3.13 -4.29 -66.90
CA GLY A 255 -1.85 -4.16 -67.61
C GLY A 255 -1.99 -3.58 -69.02
N TRP A 256 -0.93 -3.73 -69.82
CA TRP A 256 -0.84 -3.15 -71.16
C TRP A 256 -1.71 -3.93 -72.16
N ASN A 257 -2.60 -3.22 -72.84
CA ASN A 257 -3.49 -3.77 -73.87
C ASN A 257 -3.06 -3.21 -75.24
N LEU A 258 -2.64 -4.09 -76.15
CA LEU A 258 -2.20 -3.74 -77.51
C LEU A 258 -3.40 -3.49 -78.43
N ILE A 259 -3.34 -2.38 -79.16
CA ILE A 259 -4.31 -1.94 -80.15
C ILE A 259 -3.57 -1.74 -81.48
N THR A 260 -3.70 -2.71 -82.38
CA THR A 260 -3.13 -2.62 -83.74
C THR A 260 -3.98 -1.71 -84.61
N LEU A 261 -3.33 -0.79 -85.32
CA LEU A 261 -4.03 0.10 -86.24
C LEU A 261 -4.47 -0.69 -87.49
N PRO A 262 -5.68 -0.44 -88.02
CA PRO A 262 -6.15 -1.11 -89.24
C PRO A 262 -5.33 -0.73 -90.49
N ALA A 263 -4.70 0.44 -90.48
CA ALA A 263 -3.66 0.85 -91.43
C ALA A 263 -2.66 1.76 -90.69
N PRO A 264 -1.35 1.68 -91.00
CA PRO A 264 -0.36 2.53 -90.34
C PRO A 264 -0.60 4.03 -90.59
N VAL A 265 -0.36 4.85 -89.57
CA VAL A 265 -0.48 6.32 -89.67
C VAL A 265 0.88 6.95 -89.90
N ASN A 266 1.06 7.59 -91.07
CA ASN A 266 2.27 8.34 -91.37
C ASN A 266 2.43 9.54 -90.43
N ILE A 267 3.60 9.66 -89.83
CA ILE A 267 3.98 10.78 -88.96
C ILE A 267 5.30 11.39 -89.42
N SER A 268 5.47 12.68 -89.17
CA SER A 268 6.67 13.44 -89.51
C SER A 268 7.42 13.84 -88.26
N SER A 269 8.76 13.70 -88.27
CA SER A 269 9.62 14.05 -87.14
C SER A 269 9.33 15.45 -86.61
N GLY A 270 9.17 15.60 -85.29
CA GLY A 270 8.92 16.86 -84.61
C GLY A 270 7.49 17.40 -84.71
N ALA A 271 6.61 16.79 -85.51
CA ALA A 271 5.19 17.16 -85.53
C ALA A 271 4.42 16.52 -84.36
N LYS A 272 3.37 17.19 -83.88
CA LYS A 272 2.50 16.70 -82.81
C LYS A 272 1.34 15.89 -83.36
N TYR A 273 0.99 14.82 -82.67
CA TYR A 273 -0.13 13.93 -82.99
C TYR A 273 -0.88 13.57 -81.72
N THR A 274 -2.20 13.46 -81.80
CA THR A 274 -3.05 13.23 -80.63
C THR A 274 -3.76 11.90 -80.69
N ILE A 275 -3.59 11.09 -79.65
CA ILE A 275 -4.39 9.89 -79.37
C ILE A 275 -5.57 10.30 -78.50
N TRP A 276 -6.77 10.06 -79.01
CA TRP A 276 -8.03 10.38 -78.36
C TRP A 276 -8.78 9.09 -78.00
N PHE A 277 -9.55 9.13 -76.91
CA PHE A 277 -10.41 8.02 -76.50
C PHE A 277 -11.76 8.45 -75.90
N SER A 278 -12.79 7.62 -76.08
CA SER A 278 -14.18 8.01 -75.80
C SER A 278 -14.54 8.22 -74.32
N THR A 279 -13.96 7.48 -73.37
CA THR A 279 -14.24 7.61 -71.93
C THR A 279 -13.03 7.28 -71.06
N PHE A 280 -12.84 7.97 -69.94
CA PHE A 280 -11.64 7.83 -69.08
C PHE A 280 -11.59 6.65 -68.09
N PRO A 281 -12.70 6.07 -67.57
CA PRO A 281 -12.60 5.05 -66.53
C PRO A 281 -11.77 3.84 -66.98
N GLY A 282 -10.76 3.49 -66.17
CA GLY A 282 -9.89 2.34 -66.39
C GLY A 282 -8.62 2.60 -67.21
N VAL A 283 -8.44 3.75 -67.86
CA VAL A 283 -7.17 4.12 -68.51
C VAL A 283 -6.19 4.62 -67.44
N GLY A 284 -5.01 4.02 -67.37
CA GLY A 284 -3.99 4.38 -66.38
C GLY A 284 -3.35 5.74 -66.63
N PHE A 285 -2.93 6.40 -65.55
CA PHE A 285 -2.10 7.59 -65.58
C PHE A 285 -0.66 7.25 -65.20
N ASN A 286 0.29 7.93 -65.81
CA ASN A 286 1.69 7.90 -65.43
C ASN A 286 2.11 9.25 -64.83
N TYR A 287 2.79 9.20 -63.70
CA TYR A 287 3.40 10.36 -63.07
C TYR A 287 4.88 10.36 -63.47
N GLY A 288 5.31 11.35 -64.27
CA GLY A 288 6.69 11.44 -64.76
C GLY A 288 6.87 11.81 -66.24
N ASP A 289 5.79 12.21 -66.93
CA ASP A 289 5.82 12.77 -68.30
C ASP A 289 6.69 11.98 -69.29
N PRO A 290 6.25 10.76 -69.69
CA PRO A 290 6.94 9.96 -70.71
C PRO A 290 7.01 10.63 -72.09
N TYR A 291 6.25 11.70 -72.33
CA TYR A 291 6.29 12.46 -73.57
C TYR A 291 6.57 13.94 -73.28
N PRO A 292 7.84 14.33 -73.02
CA PRO A 292 8.21 15.64 -72.44
C PRO A 292 7.77 16.91 -73.21
N ASP A 293 7.38 16.76 -74.48
CA ASP A 293 6.88 17.85 -75.35
C ASP A 293 5.38 17.70 -75.68
N GLY A 294 4.74 16.67 -75.12
CA GLY A 294 3.34 16.31 -75.27
C GLY A 294 2.43 17.06 -74.33
N MET A 295 1.12 16.84 -74.47
CA MET A 295 0.12 17.42 -73.57
C MET A 295 -1.04 16.45 -73.45
N SER A 296 -1.57 16.26 -72.24
CA SER A 296 -2.83 15.56 -72.04
C SER A 296 -4.00 16.53 -71.85
N SER A 297 -5.21 16.02 -72.00
CA SER A 297 -6.45 16.76 -71.70
C SER A 297 -6.63 17.14 -70.21
N TYR A 298 -5.70 16.76 -69.33
CA TYR A 298 -5.77 17.03 -67.89
C TYR A 298 -4.76 18.11 -67.47
N SER A 299 -3.47 17.89 -67.69
CA SER A 299 -2.38 18.85 -67.42
C SER A 299 -1.11 18.46 -68.18
N SER A 300 -0.13 19.37 -68.32
CA SER A 300 1.17 19.08 -68.93
C SER A 300 1.96 17.98 -68.20
N ASP A 301 1.78 17.85 -66.89
CA ASP A 301 2.63 17.00 -66.05
C ASP A 301 2.01 15.62 -65.76
N GLN A 302 0.81 15.38 -66.28
CA GLN A 302 0.08 14.13 -66.11
C GLN A 302 -0.27 13.54 -67.45
N ASP A 303 0.25 12.35 -67.68
CA ASP A 303 0.18 11.68 -68.96
C ASP A 303 -0.65 10.40 -68.87
N TRP A 304 -1.47 10.19 -69.89
CA TRP A 304 -2.13 8.91 -70.08
C TRP A 304 -1.06 7.86 -70.38
N SER A 305 -1.18 6.67 -69.79
CA SER A 305 -0.20 5.60 -69.98
C SER A 305 -0.39 4.91 -71.33
N PHE A 306 0.10 5.56 -72.39
CA PHE A 306 0.21 5.00 -73.74
C PHE A 306 1.65 4.60 -74.06
N ARG A 307 1.82 3.56 -74.89
CA ARG A 307 3.05 3.30 -75.64
C ARG A 307 2.73 3.31 -77.11
N VAL A 308 3.54 4.00 -77.90
CA VAL A 308 3.36 4.07 -79.35
C VAL A 308 4.50 3.32 -80.01
N HIS A 309 4.16 2.31 -80.81
CA HIS A 309 5.12 1.49 -81.50
C HIS A 309 5.29 2.00 -82.93
N TYR A 310 6.55 2.29 -83.26
CA TYR A 310 7.01 2.68 -84.58
C TYR A 310 7.81 1.53 -85.19
N ASP A 311 7.69 1.30 -86.50
CA ASP A 311 8.47 0.28 -87.21
C ASP A 311 9.98 0.54 -87.03
N SER A 312 10.67 -0.34 -86.30
CA SER A 312 12.13 -0.37 -86.22
C SER A 312 12.66 -1.80 -86.04
N TYR A 313 12.89 -2.47 -87.17
CA TYR A 313 13.66 -3.72 -87.32
C TYR A 313 15.11 -3.60 -86.82
N GLN A 314 15.61 -4.55 -86.00
CA GLN A 314 16.94 -5.20 -86.19
C GLN A 314 17.18 -6.42 -85.26
N ASP A 315 17.75 -7.47 -85.88
CA ASP A 315 18.68 -8.53 -85.40
C ASP A 315 18.20 -9.83 -84.68
N GLN A 316 18.09 -10.90 -85.49
CA GLN A 316 18.02 -12.34 -85.14
C GLN A 316 19.41 -13.03 -85.23
N PHE A 317 19.68 -13.99 -84.34
CA PHE A 317 20.83 -14.92 -84.38
C PHE A 317 20.57 -16.14 -85.28
N VAL A 318 21.57 -16.63 -86.03
CA VAL A 318 21.55 -17.93 -86.73
C VAL A 318 22.81 -18.76 -86.43
N THR A 319 22.62 -20.01 -86.00
CA THR A 319 23.65 -21.03 -85.72
C THR A 319 24.13 -21.75 -86.99
N SER A 320 25.41 -22.15 -87.07
CA SER A 320 25.95 -23.04 -88.14
C SER A 320 26.88 -24.13 -87.58
N SER A 321 26.81 -25.35 -88.13
CA SER A 321 27.59 -26.56 -87.73
C SER A 321 28.73 -26.91 -88.73
N LEU A 322 29.79 -27.58 -88.25
CA LEU A 322 31.05 -27.90 -88.96
C LEU A 322 31.12 -29.37 -89.48
N ILE A 323 31.68 -29.60 -90.69
CA ILE A 323 31.92 -30.92 -91.32
C ILE A 323 33.44 -31.19 -91.43
N ILE A 324 33.93 -32.34 -90.96
CA ILE A 324 35.35 -32.74 -91.00
C ILE A 324 35.52 -34.03 -91.82
N LYS A 325 36.18 -33.95 -92.98
CA LYS A 325 36.36 -35.02 -93.99
C LYS A 325 37.36 -36.11 -93.55
N ASP A 326 36.90 -37.14 -92.85
CA ASP A 326 37.59 -38.42 -92.60
C ASP A 326 38.96 -38.37 -91.90
N ALA A 327 39.36 -37.24 -91.29
CA ALA A 327 40.66 -37.09 -90.64
C ALA A 327 40.77 -37.81 -89.27
N TYR A 328 39.64 -38.14 -88.64
CA TYR A 328 39.59 -38.81 -87.34
C TYR A 328 38.44 -39.81 -87.33
N ALA A 329 38.72 -41.07 -87.04
CA ALA A 329 37.69 -42.07 -86.77
C ALA A 329 37.24 -41.92 -85.31
N LEU A 330 36.01 -41.45 -85.10
CA LEU A 330 35.41 -41.42 -83.77
C LEU A 330 35.02 -42.85 -83.33
N PRO A 331 35.11 -43.20 -82.04
CA PRO A 331 34.67 -44.49 -81.55
C PRO A 331 33.20 -44.77 -81.92
N THR A 332 32.91 -45.96 -82.42
CA THR A 332 31.56 -46.36 -82.87
C THR A 332 30.64 -46.81 -81.74
N VAL A 333 31.08 -46.68 -80.49
CA VAL A 333 30.34 -47.03 -79.27
C VAL A 333 30.46 -45.87 -78.29
N ASP A 334 29.39 -45.59 -77.56
CA ASP A 334 29.38 -44.55 -76.52
C ASP A 334 30.34 -44.91 -75.38
N GLY A 335 31.03 -43.90 -74.84
CA GLY A 335 31.81 -44.05 -73.62
C GLY A 335 30.91 -44.30 -72.42
N THR A 336 31.39 -45.06 -71.43
CA THR A 336 30.68 -45.20 -70.15
C THR A 336 30.91 -43.98 -69.27
N ASN A 337 30.03 -43.77 -68.28
CA ASN A 337 30.14 -42.65 -67.34
C ASN A 337 31.54 -42.60 -66.69
N GLY A 338 32.23 -41.45 -66.81
CA GLY A 338 33.60 -41.26 -66.31
C GLY A 338 34.73 -41.48 -67.34
N GLN A 339 34.42 -41.85 -68.59
CA GLN A 339 35.40 -41.90 -69.67
C GLN A 339 35.48 -40.57 -70.45
N ILE A 340 36.68 -40.24 -70.93
CA ILE A 340 36.94 -39.12 -71.84
C ILE A 340 37.49 -39.62 -73.18
N LEU A 341 37.29 -38.83 -74.22
CA LEU A 341 37.80 -39.12 -75.56
C LEU A 341 39.28 -38.68 -75.63
N THR A 342 40.19 -39.62 -75.87
CA THR A 342 41.64 -39.35 -75.95
C THR A 342 42.20 -39.74 -77.31
N THR A 343 43.32 -39.11 -77.69
CA THR A 343 44.06 -39.44 -78.90
C THR A 343 45.45 -39.95 -78.58
N ASP A 344 45.96 -40.88 -79.38
CA ASP A 344 47.33 -41.37 -79.29
C ASP A 344 48.38 -40.40 -79.89
N GLY A 345 47.94 -39.21 -80.32
CA GLY A 345 48.80 -38.20 -80.95
C GLY A 345 49.12 -38.47 -82.41
N SER A 346 48.65 -39.60 -82.97
CA SER A 346 48.82 -39.97 -84.38
C SER A 346 47.51 -39.98 -85.18
N GLY A 347 46.40 -39.59 -84.53
CA GLY A 347 45.09 -39.40 -85.16
C GLY A 347 44.06 -40.49 -84.86
N ALA A 348 44.43 -41.55 -84.12
CA ALA A 348 43.44 -42.47 -83.58
C ALA A 348 42.80 -41.88 -82.31
N VAL A 349 41.49 -42.06 -82.15
CA VAL A 349 40.70 -41.50 -81.04
C VAL A 349 39.92 -42.63 -80.37
N SER A 350 39.98 -42.72 -79.03
CA SER A 350 39.38 -43.81 -78.24
C SER A 350 38.86 -43.33 -76.88
N TRP A 351 37.93 -44.07 -76.26
CA TRP A 351 37.48 -43.79 -74.88
C TRP A 351 38.47 -44.35 -73.87
N SER A 352 38.89 -43.52 -72.91
CA SER A 352 39.75 -43.93 -71.79
C SER A 352 39.25 -43.37 -70.47
N THR A 353 39.46 -44.09 -69.37
CA THR A 353 39.24 -43.58 -68.03
C THR A 353 40.39 -42.66 -67.62
N GLN A 354 40.05 -41.53 -67.00
CA GLN A 354 41.03 -40.63 -66.42
C GLN A 354 40.95 -40.78 -64.90
N ASP A 355 42.01 -41.35 -64.31
CA ASP A 355 42.06 -41.69 -62.90
C ASP A 355 42.84 -40.63 -62.13
N LEU A 356 42.32 -40.19 -60.99
CA LEU A 356 43.06 -39.40 -60.02
C LEU A 356 43.72 -40.35 -59.00
N SER A 357 45.03 -40.20 -58.81
CA SER A 357 45.78 -40.96 -57.81
C SER A 357 46.60 -40.02 -56.93
N LEU A 358 46.64 -40.32 -55.63
CA LEU A 358 47.47 -39.61 -54.67
C LEU A 358 48.57 -40.57 -54.18
N SER A 359 49.83 -40.20 -54.39
CA SER A 359 51.00 -40.94 -53.90
C SER A 359 51.92 -39.98 -53.17
N GLY A 360 52.06 -40.16 -51.85
CA GLY A 360 52.68 -39.16 -50.99
C GLY A 360 51.88 -37.84 -51.04
N THR A 361 52.55 -36.74 -51.38
CA THR A 361 51.95 -35.40 -51.51
C THR A 361 51.53 -35.05 -52.94
N ASN A 362 51.79 -35.91 -53.93
CA ASN A 362 51.52 -35.59 -55.33
C ASN A 362 50.17 -36.14 -55.77
N LEU A 363 49.21 -35.23 -56.01
CA LEU A 363 47.96 -35.57 -56.67
C LEU A 363 48.17 -35.58 -58.19
N SER A 364 48.02 -36.75 -58.79
CA SER A 364 48.34 -37.00 -60.20
C SER A 364 47.08 -37.42 -60.96
N ILE A 365 46.85 -36.82 -62.12
CA ILE A 365 45.82 -37.24 -63.06
C ILE A 365 46.48 -38.14 -64.11
N SER A 366 45.93 -39.33 -64.40
CA SER A 366 46.48 -40.21 -65.42
C SER A 366 46.53 -39.51 -66.79
N ASN A 367 47.71 -39.51 -67.43
CA ASN A 367 48.03 -38.77 -68.66
C ASN A 367 47.90 -37.23 -68.58
N GLY A 368 47.86 -36.66 -67.37
CA GLY A 368 47.78 -35.22 -67.12
C GLY A 368 48.94 -34.69 -66.27
N ASN A 369 48.77 -33.47 -65.74
CA ASN A 369 49.75 -32.86 -64.84
C ASN A 369 49.70 -33.50 -63.44
N SER A 370 50.84 -33.50 -62.75
CA SER A 370 50.94 -33.84 -61.32
C SER A 370 51.06 -32.54 -60.53
N VAL A 371 50.26 -32.40 -59.48
CA VAL A 371 50.27 -31.24 -58.57
C VAL A 371 50.87 -31.71 -57.25
N ASP A 372 51.99 -31.07 -56.86
CA ASP A 372 52.57 -31.28 -55.54
C ASP A 372 51.79 -30.47 -54.49
N LEU A 373 51.19 -31.20 -53.56
CA LEU A 373 50.46 -30.65 -52.43
C LEU A 373 51.33 -30.51 -51.17
N ALA A 374 52.65 -30.70 -51.26
CA ALA A 374 53.60 -30.45 -50.17
C ALA A 374 53.63 -28.94 -49.83
N GLY A 375 52.67 -28.52 -49.01
CA GLY A 375 52.47 -27.13 -48.62
C GLY A 375 51.00 -26.76 -48.40
N ILE A 376 50.05 -27.59 -48.84
CA ILE A 376 48.62 -27.38 -48.60
C ILE A 376 48.19 -28.22 -47.39
N ASN A 377 48.53 -27.70 -46.20
CA ASN A 377 48.01 -28.07 -44.88
C ASN A 377 48.34 -29.48 -44.35
N THR A 378 49.51 -29.62 -43.70
CA THR A 378 49.95 -30.86 -43.00
C THR A 378 49.60 -30.86 -41.50
N ASP A 379 48.66 -30.03 -41.08
CA ASP A 379 48.43 -29.73 -39.67
C ASP A 379 47.47 -30.75 -39.04
N ASN A 380 47.83 -32.03 -38.99
CA ASN A 380 47.10 -32.96 -38.13
C ASN A 380 47.60 -32.77 -36.68
N GLN A 381 47.09 -31.74 -36.03
CA GLN A 381 47.42 -31.37 -34.65
C GLN A 381 46.63 -32.24 -33.69
N THR A 382 47.29 -33.19 -33.04
CA THR A 382 46.69 -33.96 -31.95
C THR A 382 46.95 -33.23 -30.63
N LEU A 383 45.89 -32.92 -29.90
CA LEU A 383 45.96 -32.32 -28.55
C LEU A 383 46.09 -33.44 -27.51
N GLY A 384 47.20 -33.45 -26.78
CA GLY A 384 47.46 -34.38 -25.67
C GLY A 384 47.58 -33.64 -24.34
N LEU A 385 46.81 -34.05 -23.34
CA LEU A 385 46.92 -33.55 -21.96
C LEU A 385 47.61 -34.59 -21.09
N SER A 386 48.70 -34.21 -20.43
CA SER A 386 49.39 -35.04 -19.44
C SER A 386 49.80 -34.19 -18.24
N GLY A 387 49.25 -34.49 -17.07
CA GLY A 387 49.35 -33.60 -15.91
C GLY A 387 48.73 -32.24 -16.20
N THR A 388 49.47 -31.16 -15.95
CA THR A 388 49.07 -29.77 -16.20
C THR A 388 49.58 -29.22 -17.54
N ASN A 389 50.18 -30.05 -18.39
CA ASN A 389 50.74 -29.59 -19.66
C ASN A 389 49.83 -30.02 -20.82
N LEU A 390 49.30 -29.02 -21.54
CA LEU A 390 48.61 -29.23 -22.81
C LEU A 390 49.65 -29.16 -23.93
N SER A 391 49.83 -30.28 -24.62
CA SER A 391 50.78 -30.41 -25.73
C SER A 391 50.05 -30.53 -27.07
N ILE A 392 50.52 -29.78 -28.07
CA ILE A 392 50.09 -29.89 -29.46
C ILE A 392 51.20 -30.63 -30.20
N SER A 393 50.88 -31.72 -30.90
CA SER A 393 51.89 -32.45 -31.68
C SER A 393 52.58 -31.51 -32.69
N ASN A 394 53.90 -31.39 -32.58
CA ASN A 394 54.76 -30.46 -33.35
C ASN A 394 54.54 -28.95 -33.09
N GLY A 395 53.84 -28.59 -32.01
CA GLY A 395 53.66 -27.21 -31.54
C GLY A 395 54.32 -26.95 -30.18
N ASN A 396 54.04 -25.78 -29.60
CA ASN A 396 54.51 -25.44 -28.25
C ASN A 396 53.76 -26.25 -27.18
N SER A 397 54.46 -26.63 -26.11
CA SER A 397 53.82 -27.13 -24.89
C SER A 397 53.35 -25.91 -24.08
N ILE A 398 52.06 -25.87 -23.75
CA ILE A 398 51.50 -24.84 -22.88
C ILE A 398 51.47 -25.41 -21.47
N ASP A 399 52.24 -24.79 -20.57
CA ASP A 399 52.21 -25.08 -19.15
C ASP A 399 51.01 -24.37 -18.51
N LEU A 400 50.03 -25.14 -18.06
CA LEU A 400 48.82 -24.64 -17.41
C LEU A 400 48.94 -24.64 -15.87
N SER A 401 50.12 -24.93 -15.31
CA SER A 401 50.33 -24.93 -13.86
C SER A 401 50.08 -23.56 -13.20
N GLY A 402 50.10 -22.48 -13.98
CA GLY A 402 49.72 -21.13 -13.52
C GLY A 402 48.28 -20.71 -13.81
N ILE A 403 47.48 -21.55 -14.48
CA ILE A 403 46.07 -21.25 -14.82
C ILE A 403 45.11 -21.86 -13.78
N ASP A 404 45.57 -22.85 -13.02
CA ASP A 404 44.89 -23.28 -11.78
C ASP A 404 45.64 -22.73 -10.56
N THR A 405 45.39 -21.46 -10.24
CA THR A 405 45.68 -20.94 -8.89
C THR A 405 44.44 -20.85 -8.01
N ASP A 406 43.27 -21.28 -8.50
CA ASP A 406 41.99 -21.18 -7.78
C ASP A 406 41.68 -22.46 -6.99
N THR A 407 42.72 -23.05 -6.38
CA THR A 407 42.57 -23.97 -5.23
C THR A 407 42.61 -23.22 -3.91
N ASP A 408 42.25 -21.93 -3.90
CA ASP A 408 42.05 -21.19 -2.68
C ASP A 408 40.77 -21.68 -1.99
N ASN A 409 40.95 -22.65 -1.08
CA ASN A 409 40.06 -22.85 0.04
C ASN A 409 40.02 -21.55 0.88
N GLN A 410 39.19 -20.61 0.44
CA GLN A 410 38.95 -19.33 1.10
C GLN A 410 38.16 -19.58 2.36
N THR A 411 38.87 -19.79 3.46
CA THR A 411 38.23 -19.88 4.77
C THR A 411 37.99 -18.47 5.28
N LEU A 412 36.74 -18.16 5.62
CA LEU A 412 36.39 -16.92 6.31
C LEU A 412 36.75 -17.09 7.80
N GLY A 413 37.67 -16.26 8.27
CA GLY A 413 38.08 -16.18 9.66
C GLY A 413 37.56 -14.90 10.31
N LEU A 414 36.93 -15.02 11.48
CA LEU A 414 36.55 -13.88 12.32
C LEU A 414 37.50 -13.82 13.52
N SER A 415 38.22 -12.70 13.66
CA SER A 415 39.05 -12.44 14.84
C SER A 415 38.72 -11.05 15.40
N GLY A 416 38.16 -11.02 16.61
CA GLY A 416 37.55 -9.83 17.17
C GLY A 416 36.40 -9.33 16.28
N ALA A 417 36.45 -8.06 15.87
CA ALA A 417 35.46 -7.45 14.98
C ALA A 417 35.87 -7.49 13.50
N THR A 418 37.01 -8.08 13.13
CA THR A 418 37.46 -8.09 11.73
C THR A 418 37.14 -9.43 11.08
N LEU A 419 36.34 -9.40 10.03
CA LEU A 419 36.08 -10.53 9.15
C LEU A 419 37.12 -10.53 8.03
N SER A 420 37.88 -11.61 7.93
CA SER A 420 38.98 -11.75 6.97
C SER A 420 38.79 -12.99 6.10
N ILE A 421 39.08 -12.84 4.81
CA ILE A 421 39.17 -13.94 3.87
C ILE A 421 40.64 -14.32 3.77
N THR A 422 40.95 -15.61 3.84
CA THR A 422 42.33 -16.09 3.69
C THR A 422 42.87 -15.66 2.31
N ASN A 423 44.01 -14.95 2.28
CA ASN A 423 44.59 -14.31 1.08
C ASN A 423 43.75 -13.19 0.42
N GLY A 424 42.70 -12.71 1.08
CA GLY A 424 41.83 -11.64 0.59
C GLY A 424 41.81 -10.41 1.49
N ASN A 425 40.90 -9.47 1.17
CA ASN A 425 40.70 -8.27 1.98
C ASN A 425 40.06 -8.59 3.34
N SER A 426 40.34 -7.75 4.33
CA SER A 426 39.70 -7.80 5.65
C SER A 426 38.75 -6.63 5.83
N VAL A 427 37.56 -6.91 6.35
CA VAL A 427 36.54 -5.90 6.67
C VAL A 427 36.46 -5.76 8.19
N ASN A 428 36.66 -4.54 8.69
CA ASN A 428 36.46 -4.24 10.10
C ASN A 428 34.97 -3.97 10.36
N LEU A 429 34.34 -4.82 11.16
CA LEU A 429 32.95 -4.74 11.58
C LEU A 429 32.78 -3.99 12.92
N ALA A 430 33.85 -3.44 13.50
CA ALA A 430 33.76 -2.62 14.71
C ALA A 430 32.91 -1.38 14.43
N GLY A 431 31.72 -1.32 15.04
CA GLY A 431 30.74 -0.24 14.83
C GLY A 431 29.46 -0.67 14.12
N ILE A 432 29.38 -1.89 13.58
CA ILE A 432 28.17 -2.37 12.86
C ILE A 432 27.10 -2.89 13.85
N ASN A 433 27.41 -3.01 15.14
CA ASN A 433 26.45 -3.47 16.16
C ASN A 433 26.83 -2.98 17.59
N THR A 434 27.06 -1.68 17.76
CA THR A 434 27.38 -1.07 19.07
C THR A 434 26.17 -0.47 19.78
N ASP A 435 24.97 -0.65 19.27
CA ASP A 435 23.77 -0.16 19.92
C ASP A 435 23.41 -1.05 21.10
N ASN A 436 23.85 -0.65 22.30
CA ASN A 436 23.21 -1.12 23.52
C ASN A 436 21.74 -0.68 23.46
N GLN A 437 20.85 -1.55 22.97
CA GLN A 437 19.44 -1.22 22.94
C GLN A 437 18.88 -1.30 24.36
N THR A 438 18.51 -0.16 24.90
CA THR A 438 17.89 -0.06 26.23
C THR A 438 16.38 -0.12 26.04
N LEU A 439 15.71 -1.03 26.72
CA LEU A 439 14.25 -1.06 26.80
C LEU A 439 13.80 -0.05 27.87
N SER A 440 12.88 0.84 27.49
CA SER A 440 12.27 1.82 28.38
C SER A 440 10.75 1.69 28.32
N LEU A 441 10.10 1.79 29.48
CA LEU A 441 8.65 1.83 29.60
C LEU A 441 8.25 3.20 30.13
N THR A 442 7.52 3.96 29.32
CA THR A 442 6.96 5.26 29.70
C THR A 442 5.47 5.28 29.37
N GLY A 443 4.64 5.37 30.41
CA GLY A 443 3.19 5.12 30.28
C GLY A 443 2.93 3.68 29.83
N SER A 444 2.12 3.51 28.78
CA SER A 444 1.83 2.22 28.14
C SER A 444 2.76 1.87 26.99
N ASN A 445 3.76 2.70 26.71
CA ASN A 445 4.59 2.54 25.54
C ASN A 445 5.89 1.85 25.95
N LEU A 446 6.07 0.62 25.48
CA LEU A 446 7.33 -0.09 25.59
C LEU A 446 8.18 0.27 24.36
N SER A 447 9.27 0.97 24.61
CA SER A 447 10.18 1.48 23.59
C SER A 447 11.52 0.78 23.68
N ILE A 448 12.07 0.40 22.54
CA ILE A 448 13.47 0.00 22.40
C ILE A 448 14.24 1.25 21.94
N SER A 449 15.35 1.60 22.60
CA SER A 449 16.14 2.76 22.17
C SER A 449 16.60 2.59 20.72
N ASN A 450 16.29 3.56 19.87
CA ASN A 450 16.51 3.53 18.41
C ASN A 450 15.71 2.45 17.64
N GLY A 451 14.69 1.87 18.28
CA GLY A 451 13.79 0.89 17.69
C GLY A 451 12.32 1.30 17.77
N ASN A 452 11.44 0.35 17.53
CA ASN A 452 10.00 0.60 17.55
C ASN A 452 9.50 0.83 18.97
N THR A 453 8.46 1.66 19.08
CA THR A 453 7.65 1.80 20.28
C THR A 453 6.36 1.04 20.06
N ILE A 454 6.11 0.04 20.91
CA ILE A 454 4.85 -0.69 20.92
C ILE A 454 3.98 -0.07 21.99
N ALA A 455 2.82 0.44 21.58
CA ALA A 455 1.76 0.77 22.50
C ALA A 455 1.23 -0.56 23.07
N LEU A 456 1.58 -0.84 24.31
CA LEU A 456 0.96 -1.93 25.04
C LEU A 456 -0.51 -1.54 25.22
N PRO A 457 -1.45 -2.46 24.97
CA PRO A 457 -2.87 -2.17 25.15
C PRO A 457 -3.08 -1.71 26.60
N LEU A 458 -3.53 -0.47 26.77
CA LEU A 458 -4.03 0.07 28.03
C LEU A 458 -5.35 -0.62 28.37
N SER A 459 -5.28 -1.91 28.71
CA SER A 459 -6.34 -2.54 29.49
C SER A 459 -5.95 -2.46 30.97
N GLN A 460 -5.74 -1.22 31.44
CA GLN A 460 -6.03 -0.94 32.85
C GLN A 460 -7.54 -0.77 32.96
N THR A 461 -8.30 -1.82 32.65
CA THR A 461 -9.57 -1.94 33.33
C THR A 461 -9.19 -2.25 34.77
N ASN A 462 -9.59 -1.40 35.70
CA ASN A 462 -9.59 -1.71 37.13
C ASN A 462 -10.54 -2.89 37.45
N THR A 463 -10.80 -3.76 36.49
CA THR A 463 -11.78 -4.83 36.51
C THR A 463 -11.07 -6.15 36.23
N LEU A 464 -10.96 -7.00 37.24
CA LEU A 464 -10.68 -8.41 37.05
C LEU A 464 -12.01 -9.09 36.73
N LYS A 465 -12.09 -9.86 35.65
CA LYS A 465 -13.33 -10.49 35.20
C LYS A 465 -13.06 -11.92 34.74
N ASP A 466 -14.05 -12.78 34.88
CA ASP A 466 -14.03 -14.12 34.29
C ASP A 466 -14.38 -14.09 32.79
N ALA A 467 -14.51 -15.27 32.18
CA ALA A 467 -14.65 -15.41 30.74
C ALA A 467 -15.97 -14.85 30.19
N ASP A 468 -17.06 -14.92 30.96
CA ASP A 468 -18.38 -14.40 30.56
C ASP A 468 -18.68 -13.01 31.14
N ASN A 469 -17.79 -12.49 31.99
CA ASN A 469 -17.85 -11.18 32.66
C ASN A 469 -18.96 -11.05 33.71
N ASP A 470 -19.57 -12.15 34.14
CA ASP A 470 -20.61 -12.12 35.17
C ASP A 470 -20.02 -12.07 36.59
N THR A 471 -18.77 -12.53 36.75
CA THR A 471 -18.03 -12.50 38.01
C THR A 471 -16.83 -11.58 37.85
N LYS A 472 -16.82 -10.51 38.63
CA LYS A 472 -15.81 -9.45 38.47
C LYS A 472 -15.48 -8.74 39.79
N ILE A 473 -14.24 -8.30 39.90
CA ILE A 473 -13.79 -7.34 40.92
C ILE A 473 -13.53 -6.03 40.20
N LEU A 474 -14.25 -4.99 40.56
CA LEU A 474 -14.11 -3.64 40.02
C LEU A 474 -13.53 -2.74 41.12
N VAL A 475 -12.35 -2.19 40.88
CA VAL A 475 -11.72 -1.14 41.70
C VAL A 475 -12.11 0.19 41.07
N GLU A 476 -12.71 1.10 41.81
CA GLU A 476 -13.12 2.43 41.32
C GLU A 476 -14.08 2.35 40.12
N ALA A 477 -15.39 2.20 40.36
CA ALA A 477 -16.38 2.17 39.26
C ALA A 477 -16.52 3.54 38.56
N SER A 478 -16.12 4.61 39.23
CA SER A 478 -15.91 5.94 38.67
C SER A 478 -14.59 6.54 39.19
N PRO A 479 -13.97 7.50 38.47
CA PRO A 479 -12.66 8.05 38.84
C PRO A 479 -12.55 8.63 40.25
N ASP A 480 -13.68 8.97 40.86
CA ASP A 480 -13.76 9.59 42.19
C ASP A 480 -14.24 8.61 43.27
N GLU A 481 -14.50 7.35 42.93
CA GLU A 481 -15.05 6.36 43.84
C GLU A 481 -13.96 5.46 44.44
N ASP A 482 -13.55 5.74 45.68
CA ASP A 482 -12.59 4.91 46.43
C ASP A 482 -13.23 3.61 46.98
N VAL A 483 -13.77 2.78 46.09
CA VAL A 483 -14.49 1.54 46.46
C VAL A 483 -14.05 0.36 45.60
N ILE A 484 -13.86 -0.80 46.24
CA ILE A 484 -13.68 -2.10 45.58
C ILE A 484 -15.02 -2.85 45.65
N HIS A 485 -15.56 -3.21 44.49
CA HIS A 485 -16.82 -3.92 44.33
C HIS A 485 -16.54 -5.35 43.86
N ALA A 486 -17.10 -6.34 44.56
CA ALA A 486 -17.08 -7.73 44.10
C ALA A 486 -18.47 -8.15 43.64
N TYR A 487 -18.56 -8.60 42.39
CA TYR A 487 -19.78 -9.09 41.76
C TYR A 487 -19.68 -10.58 41.48
N VAL A 488 -20.80 -11.28 41.66
CA VAL A 488 -20.98 -12.68 41.24
C VAL A 488 -22.31 -12.76 40.49
N LYS A 489 -22.31 -13.30 39.26
CA LYS A 489 -23.50 -13.33 38.39
C LYS A 489 -24.16 -11.96 38.21
N ASN A 490 -23.36 -10.91 38.04
CA ASN A 490 -23.79 -9.51 37.94
C ASN A 490 -24.53 -8.94 39.17
N VAL A 491 -24.52 -9.65 40.30
CA VAL A 491 -25.05 -9.14 41.58
C VAL A 491 -23.88 -8.73 42.47
N GLU A 492 -23.94 -7.50 42.98
CA GLU A 492 -22.94 -6.99 43.91
C GLU A 492 -23.05 -7.70 45.26
N GLY A 493 -22.00 -8.41 45.66
CA GLY A 493 -21.97 -9.21 46.88
C GLY A 493 -21.16 -8.59 48.02
N LEU A 494 -20.19 -7.73 47.69
CA LEU A 494 -19.28 -7.11 48.67
C LEU A 494 -18.76 -5.77 48.18
N GLN A 495 -18.73 -4.79 49.07
CA GLN A 495 -18.06 -3.50 48.91
C GLN A 495 -17.00 -3.33 50.01
N LEU A 496 -15.83 -2.85 49.62
CA LEU A 496 -14.77 -2.39 50.53
C LEU A 496 -14.49 -0.93 50.23
N ASN A 497 -14.66 -0.07 51.23
CA ASN A 497 -14.36 1.36 51.11
C ASN A 497 -13.65 1.86 52.36
N GLN A 498 -13.26 3.14 52.37
CA GLN A 498 -12.59 3.78 53.51
C GLN A 498 -13.36 3.68 54.84
N ASN A 499 -14.68 3.47 54.79
CA ASN A 499 -15.55 3.33 55.96
C ASN A 499 -15.73 1.86 56.41
N GLY A 500 -15.22 0.87 55.65
CA GLY A 500 -15.16 -0.54 56.05
C GLY A 500 -15.73 -1.52 55.01
N LEU A 501 -16.21 -2.66 55.52
CA LEU A 501 -16.80 -3.77 54.77
C LEU A 501 -18.33 -3.65 54.74
N PHE A 502 -18.91 -3.55 53.55
CA PHE A 502 -20.36 -3.55 53.36
C PHE A 502 -20.77 -4.75 52.48
N ALA A 503 -21.75 -5.53 52.95
CA ALA A 503 -22.30 -6.67 52.21
C ALA A 503 -23.80 -6.42 51.97
N PRO A 504 -24.19 -5.95 50.77
CA PRO A 504 -25.58 -5.64 50.49
C PRO A 504 -26.45 -6.90 50.43
N GLY A 505 -27.77 -6.70 50.46
CA GLY A 505 -28.69 -7.75 50.07
C GLY A 505 -30.15 -7.42 50.32
N VAL A 506 -31.01 -8.28 49.79
CA VAL A 506 -32.47 -8.10 49.82
C VAL A 506 -33.08 -9.25 50.61
N TYR A 507 -33.93 -8.91 51.57
CA TYR A 507 -34.67 -9.89 52.35
C TYR A 507 -35.66 -10.65 51.46
N ASN A 508 -35.63 -11.98 51.52
CA ASN A 508 -36.64 -12.85 50.94
C ASN A 508 -36.80 -14.11 51.81
N PHE A 509 -38.02 -14.61 51.95
CA PHE A 509 -38.28 -15.75 52.84
C PHE A 509 -37.61 -17.07 52.36
N ASP A 510 -37.14 -17.11 51.11
CA ASP A 510 -36.46 -18.26 50.51
C ASP A 510 -34.94 -18.17 50.73
N GLY A 511 -34.54 -18.41 51.99
CA GLY A 511 -33.16 -18.32 52.42
C GLY A 511 -32.25 -19.38 51.81
N ILE A 512 -31.33 -18.97 50.94
CA ILE A 512 -30.26 -19.82 50.43
C ILE A 512 -28.97 -19.50 51.18
N ALA A 513 -28.43 -20.49 51.89
CA ALA A 513 -27.11 -20.38 52.53
C ALA A 513 -26.00 -20.33 51.45
N PRO A 514 -24.96 -19.49 51.61
CA PRO A 514 -23.82 -19.46 50.69
C PRO A 514 -23.13 -20.82 50.51
N VAL A 515 -23.14 -21.66 51.57
CA VAL A 515 -22.60 -23.02 51.53
C VAL A 515 -23.42 -23.93 52.46
N ASN A 516 -23.60 -25.19 52.07
CA ASN A 516 -24.24 -26.23 52.88
C ASN A 516 -23.20 -27.26 53.38
N GLY A 517 -23.48 -27.94 54.49
CA GLY A 517 -22.61 -28.96 55.06
C GLY A 517 -21.69 -28.47 56.18
N ALA A 518 -20.77 -29.32 56.61
CA ALA A 518 -19.83 -29.04 57.70
C ALA A 518 -18.75 -28.03 57.30
N GLY A 519 -18.24 -27.27 58.28
CA GLY A 519 -17.11 -26.35 58.09
C GLY A 519 -17.07 -25.20 59.10
N VAL A 520 -15.93 -24.50 59.11
CA VAL A 520 -15.74 -23.21 59.81
C VAL A 520 -16.05 -22.09 58.83
N ARG A 521 -16.91 -21.14 59.23
CA ARG A 521 -17.38 -20.09 58.33
C ARG A 521 -17.88 -18.84 59.06
N LEU A 522 -17.75 -17.71 58.36
CA LEU A 522 -18.52 -16.49 58.59
C LEU A 522 -19.45 -16.34 57.39
N MET A 523 -20.76 -16.32 57.62
CA MET A 523 -21.77 -16.17 56.57
C MET A 523 -22.75 -15.07 56.93
N TRP A 524 -22.82 -14.07 56.07
CA TRP A 524 -23.98 -13.20 55.96
C TRP A 524 -24.97 -13.83 54.98
N ILE A 525 -26.20 -14.05 55.42
CA ILE A 525 -27.28 -14.61 54.60
C ILE A 525 -28.33 -13.50 54.44
N PRO A 526 -28.17 -12.60 53.45
CA PRO A 526 -28.99 -11.39 53.35
C PRO A 526 -30.47 -11.67 53.16
N THR A 527 -30.80 -12.75 52.45
CA THR A 527 -32.17 -13.22 52.22
C THR A 527 -32.91 -13.46 53.53
N LEU A 528 -32.23 -14.02 54.53
CA LEU A 528 -32.81 -14.29 55.85
C LEU A 528 -32.53 -13.20 56.88
N ALA A 529 -31.75 -12.17 56.54
CA ALA A 529 -31.13 -11.24 57.50
C ALA A 529 -30.42 -11.99 58.65
N ALA A 530 -29.72 -13.07 58.32
CA ALA A 530 -29.12 -13.98 59.30
C ALA A 530 -27.59 -13.96 59.25
N LEU A 531 -26.95 -14.01 60.43
CA LEU A 531 -25.50 -14.06 60.58
C LEU A 531 -25.08 -15.40 61.21
N ARG A 532 -24.02 -16.02 60.67
CA ARG A 532 -23.42 -17.24 61.23
C ARG A 532 -21.91 -17.10 61.32
N VAL A 533 -21.36 -17.34 62.51
CA VAL A 533 -19.92 -17.31 62.77
C VAL A 533 -19.56 -18.51 63.64
N GLY A 534 -18.57 -19.31 63.22
CA GLY A 534 -18.09 -20.47 63.97
C GLY A 534 -17.98 -21.75 63.15
N GLU A 535 -17.90 -22.90 63.84
CA GLU A 535 -17.78 -24.24 63.26
C GLU A 535 -19.12 -24.98 63.32
N VAL A 536 -19.49 -25.72 62.27
CA VAL A 536 -20.50 -26.78 62.38
C VAL A 536 -20.03 -28.08 61.74
N THR A 537 -20.40 -29.22 62.32
CA THR A 537 -19.99 -30.55 61.88
C THR A 537 -21.05 -31.26 61.03
N GLY A 538 -22.18 -30.60 60.74
CA GLY A 538 -23.31 -31.20 60.02
C GLY A 538 -24.15 -30.16 59.27
N THR A 539 -25.47 -30.31 59.35
CA THR A 539 -26.44 -29.56 58.54
C THR A 539 -27.03 -28.33 59.24
N GLN A 540 -26.51 -27.94 60.41
CA GLN A 540 -27.10 -26.92 61.28
C GLN A 540 -27.30 -25.58 60.57
N TRP A 541 -26.42 -25.20 59.63
CA TRP A 541 -26.54 -23.95 58.87
C TRP A 541 -26.81 -24.17 57.37
N ASN A 542 -27.50 -25.26 57.03
CA ASN A 542 -28.01 -25.45 55.67
C ASN A 542 -29.21 -24.53 55.41
N SER A 543 -29.47 -24.17 54.16
CA SER A 543 -30.54 -23.23 53.73
C SER A 543 -31.88 -23.38 54.47
N PHE A 544 -32.37 -24.62 54.66
CA PHE A 544 -33.66 -24.90 55.30
C PHE A 544 -33.61 -24.98 56.84
N ASN A 545 -32.44 -24.89 57.45
CA ASN A 545 -32.20 -25.00 58.90
C ASN A 545 -31.83 -23.65 59.54
N LEU A 546 -32.27 -22.54 58.95
CA LEU A 546 -31.90 -21.20 59.38
C LEU A 546 -33.15 -20.40 59.79
N GLY A 547 -33.17 -19.90 61.01
CA GLY A 547 -34.16 -18.91 61.45
C GLY A 547 -33.95 -17.56 60.75
N HIS A 548 -35.04 -16.88 60.38
CA HIS A 548 -35.00 -15.49 59.91
C HIS A 548 -34.52 -14.56 61.00
N TYR A 549 -33.83 -13.46 60.67
CA TYR A 549 -33.34 -12.45 61.61
C TYR A 549 -32.50 -13.00 62.77
N SER A 550 -31.89 -14.18 62.57
CA SER A 550 -31.21 -14.91 63.64
C SER A 550 -29.70 -14.75 63.57
N SER A 551 -29.04 -14.80 64.73
CA SER A 551 -27.61 -14.58 64.84
C SER A 551 -26.92 -15.67 65.63
N VAL A 552 -25.92 -16.32 65.03
CA VAL A 552 -24.93 -17.13 65.75
C VAL A 552 -23.60 -16.43 65.64
N LEU A 553 -23.06 -15.94 66.75
CA LEU A 553 -21.90 -15.03 66.78
C LEU A 553 -20.56 -15.74 67.00
N GLY A 554 -20.57 -17.05 67.27
CA GLY A 554 -19.36 -17.85 67.47
C GLY A 554 -19.62 -19.28 67.93
N GLY A 555 -18.54 -19.99 68.22
CA GLY A 555 -18.59 -21.32 68.84
C GLY A 555 -18.73 -22.49 67.85
N LYS A 556 -19.20 -23.63 68.35
CA LYS A 556 -19.26 -24.90 67.60
C LYS A 556 -20.66 -25.51 67.63
N ASN A 557 -21.19 -25.97 66.51
CA ASN A 557 -22.45 -26.71 66.41
C ASN A 557 -23.68 -26.00 67.00
N ASN A 558 -23.66 -24.67 67.08
CA ASN A 558 -24.81 -23.89 67.52
C ASN A 558 -25.86 -23.83 66.41
N SER A 559 -27.13 -24.01 66.76
CA SER A 559 -28.22 -24.16 65.80
C SER A 559 -29.38 -23.22 66.13
N ILE A 560 -29.84 -22.48 65.13
CA ILE A 560 -31.08 -21.71 65.19
C ILE A 560 -31.91 -22.10 63.96
N PRO A 561 -32.73 -23.16 64.05
CA PRO A 561 -33.58 -23.62 62.96
C PRO A 561 -34.67 -22.60 62.59
N TYR A 562 -35.41 -22.87 61.52
CA TYR A 562 -36.48 -22.01 61.00
C TYR A 562 -37.45 -21.49 62.09
N GLY A 563 -37.88 -22.36 63.02
CA GLY A 563 -38.77 -21.99 64.13
C GLY A 563 -38.15 -21.06 65.19
N GLY A 564 -36.82 -20.92 65.21
CA GLY A 564 -36.08 -20.04 66.12
C GLY A 564 -35.81 -18.65 65.56
N GLY A 565 -36.65 -18.13 64.64
CA GLY A 565 -36.49 -16.80 64.07
C GLY A 565 -36.30 -15.71 65.14
N TYR A 566 -35.54 -14.66 64.86
CA TYR A 566 -35.10 -13.63 65.82
C TYR A 566 -34.21 -14.15 66.97
N GLY A 567 -33.87 -15.44 66.96
CA GLY A 567 -33.05 -16.05 67.98
C GLY A 567 -31.59 -15.63 67.92
N THR A 568 -30.91 -15.62 69.06
CA THR A 568 -29.48 -15.31 69.15
C THR A 568 -28.73 -16.36 69.98
N ILE A 569 -27.61 -16.83 69.45
CA ILE A 569 -26.61 -17.60 70.20
C ILE A 569 -25.30 -16.83 70.14
N ALA A 570 -24.83 -16.30 71.27
CA ALA A 570 -23.60 -15.51 71.27
C ALA A 570 -22.32 -16.37 71.18
N GLY A 571 -22.36 -17.63 71.63
CA GLY A 571 -21.24 -18.57 71.50
C GLY A 571 -21.49 -19.93 72.13
N GLY A 572 -20.41 -20.64 72.48
CA GLY A 572 -20.49 -21.96 73.13
C GLY A 572 -20.56 -23.14 72.15
N ALA A 573 -20.95 -24.32 72.63
CA ALA A 573 -20.98 -25.55 71.84
C ALA A 573 -22.34 -26.26 71.86
N ASN A 574 -22.83 -26.75 70.72
CA ASN A 574 -24.05 -27.57 70.65
C ASN A 574 -25.31 -26.90 71.23
N ASN A 575 -25.39 -25.57 71.28
CA ASN A 575 -26.57 -24.88 71.78
C ASN A 575 -27.66 -24.79 70.69
N THR A 576 -28.93 -24.85 71.08
CA THR A 576 -30.07 -24.74 70.16
C THR A 576 -31.07 -23.69 70.64
N VAL A 577 -31.44 -22.77 69.75
CA VAL A 577 -32.59 -21.85 69.94
C VAL A 577 -33.65 -22.21 68.93
N SER A 578 -34.73 -22.86 69.35
CA SER A 578 -35.83 -23.27 68.45
C SER A 578 -37.14 -22.52 68.70
N GLY A 579 -37.24 -21.75 69.78
CA GLY A 579 -38.34 -20.81 70.00
C GLY A 579 -38.02 -19.44 69.42
N THR A 580 -39.01 -18.78 68.80
CA THR A 580 -38.86 -17.42 68.25
C THR A 580 -38.34 -16.45 69.32
N GLY A 581 -37.34 -15.64 68.98
CA GLY A 581 -36.76 -14.64 69.88
C GLY A 581 -35.97 -15.21 71.06
N GLY A 582 -35.66 -16.51 71.06
CA GLY A 582 -34.90 -17.13 72.14
C GLY A 582 -33.42 -16.70 72.17
N PHE A 583 -32.79 -16.83 73.34
CA PHE A 583 -31.41 -16.40 73.56
C PHE A 583 -30.60 -17.49 74.26
N VAL A 584 -29.40 -17.77 73.76
CA VAL A 584 -28.35 -18.47 74.50
C VAL A 584 -27.07 -17.64 74.51
N GLY A 585 -26.58 -17.27 75.69
CA GLY A 585 -25.35 -16.49 75.82
C GLY A 585 -24.11 -17.31 75.49
N ALA A 586 -23.87 -18.40 76.23
CA ALA A 586 -22.74 -19.30 76.01
C ALA A 586 -23.03 -20.69 76.60
N GLY A 587 -21.99 -21.49 76.84
CA GLY A 587 -22.10 -22.81 77.45
C GLY A 587 -22.22 -23.93 76.43
N GLU A 588 -22.62 -25.12 76.88
CA GLU A 588 -22.70 -26.30 76.02
C GLU A 588 -24.01 -27.06 76.16
N SER A 589 -24.56 -27.51 75.02
CA SER A 589 -25.76 -28.36 74.93
C SER A 589 -27.02 -27.73 75.54
N ASN A 590 -27.13 -26.40 75.58
CA ASN A 590 -28.32 -25.71 76.09
C ASN A 590 -29.42 -25.61 75.02
N GLN A 591 -30.69 -25.64 75.42
CA GLN A 591 -31.85 -25.62 74.53
C GLN A 591 -32.89 -24.58 74.97
N ALA A 592 -33.00 -23.48 74.24
CA ALA A 592 -34.08 -22.50 74.41
C ALA A 592 -35.20 -22.80 73.40
N THR A 593 -36.23 -23.52 73.84
CA THR A 593 -37.32 -24.02 72.98
C THR A 593 -38.63 -23.25 73.14
N GLY A 594 -38.80 -22.52 74.26
CA GLY A 594 -39.92 -21.60 74.45
C GLY A 594 -39.71 -20.28 73.69
N GLU A 595 -40.81 -19.65 73.27
CA GLU A 595 -40.76 -18.32 72.66
C GLU A 595 -40.20 -17.30 73.68
N TYR A 596 -39.23 -16.49 73.25
CA TYR A 596 -38.47 -15.55 74.10
C TYR A 596 -37.78 -16.19 75.32
N ALA A 597 -37.54 -17.50 75.30
CA ALA A 597 -36.80 -18.18 76.37
C ALA A 597 -35.31 -17.79 76.35
N SER A 598 -34.72 -17.60 77.52
CA SER A 598 -33.35 -17.10 77.66
C SER A 598 -32.52 -17.99 78.58
N ILE A 599 -31.34 -18.41 78.09
CA ILE A 599 -30.33 -19.12 78.87
C ILE A 599 -29.03 -18.33 78.78
N ILE A 600 -28.53 -17.80 79.90
CA ILE A 600 -27.30 -16.99 79.85
C ILE A 600 -26.06 -17.88 79.63
N GLY A 601 -26.00 -19.07 80.21
CA GLY A 601 -24.90 -20.02 80.04
C GLY A 601 -25.12 -21.35 80.76
N GLY A 602 -24.06 -22.16 80.89
CA GLY A 602 -24.11 -23.44 81.59
C GLY A 602 -24.08 -24.68 80.67
N LEU A 603 -24.45 -25.83 81.20
CA LEU A 603 -24.39 -27.14 80.53
C LEU A 603 -25.76 -27.82 80.53
N PHE A 604 -26.24 -28.30 79.37
CA PHE A 604 -27.46 -29.10 79.25
C PHE A 604 -28.78 -28.45 79.70
N ASN A 605 -28.82 -27.13 79.92
CA ASN A 605 -30.04 -26.46 80.39
C ASN A 605 -31.14 -26.45 79.32
N VAL A 606 -32.40 -26.57 79.73
CA VAL A 606 -33.56 -26.52 78.83
C VAL A 606 -34.59 -25.49 79.33
N ALA A 607 -34.80 -24.43 78.55
CA ALA A 607 -35.79 -23.39 78.82
C ALA A 607 -36.95 -23.52 77.80
N SER A 608 -38.03 -24.17 78.21
CA SER A 608 -39.15 -24.55 77.31
C SER A 608 -40.43 -23.74 77.50
N GLY A 609 -40.56 -22.97 78.59
CA GLY A 609 -41.70 -22.09 78.81
C GLY A 609 -41.60 -20.78 78.00
N HIS A 610 -42.74 -20.21 77.62
CA HIS A 610 -42.80 -18.84 77.06
C HIS A 610 -42.16 -17.87 78.05
N THR A 611 -41.19 -17.05 77.60
CA THR A 611 -40.42 -16.09 78.41
C THR A 611 -39.64 -16.69 79.60
N SER A 612 -39.36 -18.00 79.58
CA SER A 612 -38.61 -18.65 80.66
C SER A 612 -37.13 -18.21 80.70
N PHE A 613 -36.55 -18.16 81.90
CA PHE A 613 -35.18 -17.67 82.11
C PHE A 613 -34.35 -18.63 82.96
N ILE A 614 -33.13 -18.94 82.49
CA ILE A 614 -32.13 -19.71 83.22
C ILE A 614 -30.82 -18.90 83.25
N GLY A 615 -30.37 -18.55 84.46
CA GLY A 615 -29.18 -17.70 84.65
C GLY A 615 -27.84 -18.42 84.43
N THR A 616 -27.70 -19.68 84.82
CA THR A 616 -26.56 -20.58 84.55
C THR A 616 -26.84 -21.92 85.26
N GLY A 617 -25.96 -22.90 85.14
CA GLY A 617 -26.04 -24.17 85.87
C GLY A 617 -25.84 -25.39 84.99
N GLN A 618 -26.12 -26.57 85.54
CA GLN A 618 -26.13 -27.83 84.81
C GLN A 618 -27.42 -28.58 85.13
N TYR A 619 -28.11 -29.06 84.09
CA TYR A 619 -29.30 -29.91 84.20
C TYR A 619 -28.95 -31.40 84.29
#